data_AF-F0WNZ7-F1
#
_entry.id   AF-F0WNZ7-F1
#
_cell.length_a   1.000
_cell.length_b   1.000
_cell.length_c   1.000
_cell.angle_alpha   90.00
_cell.angle_beta   90.00
_cell.angle_gamma   90.00
#
_symmetry.space_group_name_H-M   'P 1'
#
loop_
_entity.id
_entity.type
_entity.pdbx_description
1 polymer ?
#
loop_
_entity_poly.entity_id
_entity_poly.type
_entity_poly.pdbx_seq_one_letter_code
_entity_poly.pdbx_strand_id
1 'polypeptide(L)'
;MRISENHQEEVAQLYQSALKARHIQTIMRERDSQLEIPKRKLWNLKQKHAIMKLDGRTPMDTLYTTFKESGFETDVQRDIDKNITHLVFVHLKNMELGQDAISLAPRCWKYDSLFHGLGSFFVYIKNEDNNSYIIAINFIRILLQDNHPPKVFVIYRELALMEALQITFPSASILLCIDNEEWKAFSDGWRTVAYSNTI
;
A
#
# COMPACT_ATOMS: atom_id res chain seq x y z
N MET A 1 -19.68 3.86 -28.85
CA MET A 1 -18.78 2.85 -29.45
C MET A 1 -18.55 1.69 -28.50
N ARG A 2 -18.84 0.45 -28.91
CA ARG A 2 -18.61 -0.79 -28.14
C ARG A 2 -17.29 -1.40 -28.65
N ILE A 3 -16.37 -1.77 -27.75
CA ILE A 3 -15.11 -2.42 -28.14
C ILE A 3 -15.40 -3.92 -28.20
N SER A 4 -14.97 -4.60 -29.26
CA SER A 4 -15.11 -6.05 -29.41
C SER A 4 -14.40 -6.79 -28.28
N GLU A 5 -14.83 -8.01 -27.96
CA GLU A 5 -14.19 -8.81 -26.91
C GLU A 5 -12.72 -9.11 -27.21
N ASN A 6 -12.40 -9.39 -28.47
CA ASN A 6 -11.01 -9.59 -28.93
C ASN A 6 -10.11 -8.39 -28.60
N HIS A 7 -10.56 -7.16 -28.92
CA HIS A 7 -9.81 -5.95 -28.57
C HIS A 7 -9.74 -5.70 -27.05
N GLN A 8 -10.69 -6.22 -26.25
CA GLN A 8 -10.62 -6.12 -24.78
C GLN A 8 -9.57 -7.06 -24.19
N GLU A 9 -9.43 -8.27 -24.74
CA GLU A 9 -8.40 -9.24 -24.33
C GLU A 9 -7.01 -8.76 -24.71
N GLU A 10 -6.86 -8.23 -25.92
CA GLU A 10 -5.59 -7.68 -26.41
C GLU A 10 -5.09 -6.51 -25.54
N VAL A 11 -5.97 -5.55 -25.22
CA VAL A 11 -5.64 -4.46 -24.30
C VAL A 11 -5.19 -5.00 -22.94
N ALA A 12 -5.79 -6.09 -22.45
CA ALA A 12 -5.41 -6.72 -21.20
C ALA A 12 -4.01 -7.33 -21.25
N GLN A 13 -3.67 -8.03 -22.34
CA GLN A 13 -2.34 -8.59 -22.56
C GLN A 13 -1.29 -7.49 -22.62
N LEU A 14 -1.56 -6.39 -23.33
CA LEU A 14 -0.65 -5.24 -23.41
C LEU A 14 -0.43 -4.58 -22.03
N TYR A 15 -1.47 -4.54 -21.18
CA TYR A 15 -1.31 -4.10 -19.80
C TYR A 15 -0.45 -5.04 -18.94
N GLN A 16 -0.52 -6.35 -19.18
CA GLN A 16 0.31 -7.34 -18.49
C GLN A 16 1.79 -7.21 -18.88
N SER A 17 2.07 -6.77 -20.09
CA SER A 17 3.43 -6.40 -20.55
C SER A 17 3.93 -5.05 -20.03
N ALA A 18 3.30 -4.50 -18.96
CA ALA A 18 3.66 -3.23 -18.32
C ALA A 18 3.66 -1.99 -19.24
N LEU A 19 2.97 -2.04 -20.38
CA LEU A 19 2.92 -0.92 -21.32
C LEU A 19 2.08 0.24 -20.77
N LYS A 20 2.57 1.47 -21.01
CA LYS A 20 1.83 2.69 -20.70
C LYS A 20 0.64 2.83 -21.63
N ALA A 21 -0.47 3.38 -21.14
CA ALA A 21 -1.72 3.54 -21.91
C ALA A 21 -1.52 4.22 -23.28
N ARG A 22 -0.60 5.18 -23.38
CA ARG A 22 -0.22 5.84 -24.64
C ARG A 22 0.37 4.89 -25.69
N HIS A 23 1.21 3.94 -25.28
CA HIS A 23 1.74 2.91 -26.19
C HIS A 23 0.64 1.93 -26.58
N ILE A 24 -0.23 1.54 -25.64
CA ILE A 24 -1.39 0.69 -25.93
C ILE A 24 -2.30 1.34 -26.97
N GLN A 25 -2.61 2.64 -26.84
CA GLN A 25 -3.38 3.38 -27.84
C GLN A 25 -2.73 3.37 -29.23
N THR A 26 -1.41 3.45 -29.28
CA THR A 26 -0.65 3.44 -30.54
C THR A 26 -0.76 2.07 -31.20
N ILE A 27 -0.49 1.00 -30.47
CA ILE A 27 -0.57 -0.39 -30.96
C ILE A 27 -1.98 -0.72 -31.45
N MET A 28 -3.02 -0.35 -30.68
CA MET A 28 -4.40 -0.61 -31.06
C MET A 28 -4.81 0.16 -32.33
N ARG A 29 -4.30 1.38 -32.54
CA ARG A 29 -4.55 2.16 -33.77
C ARG A 29 -3.78 1.65 -34.98
N GLU A 30 -2.57 1.14 -34.79
CA GLU A 30 -1.78 0.52 -35.87
C GLU A 30 -2.48 -0.75 -36.41
N ARG A 31 -3.11 -1.52 -35.51
CA ARG A 31 -3.84 -2.74 -35.86
C ARG A 31 -5.23 -2.45 -36.44
N ASP A 32 -5.92 -1.43 -35.94
CA ASP A 32 -7.19 -0.97 -36.47
C ASP A 32 -7.23 0.57 -36.52
N SER A 33 -7.01 1.11 -37.72
CA SER A 33 -6.92 2.57 -37.95
C SER A 33 -8.21 3.34 -37.63
N GLN A 34 -9.37 2.67 -37.59
CA GLN A 34 -10.65 3.29 -37.23
C GLN A 34 -10.96 3.14 -35.72
N LEU A 35 -10.15 2.38 -34.99
CA LEU A 35 -10.35 2.11 -33.56
C LEU A 35 -9.83 3.25 -32.69
N GLU A 36 -10.71 4.18 -32.36
CA GLU A 36 -10.41 5.22 -31.37
C GLU A 36 -10.87 4.80 -29.96
N ILE A 37 -9.91 4.40 -29.11
CA ILE A 37 -10.19 4.08 -27.71
C ILE A 37 -9.81 5.26 -26.80
N PRO A 38 -10.78 5.92 -26.14
CA PRO A 38 -10.50 6.97 -25.16
C PRO A 38 -9.69 6.44 -23.97
N LYS A 39 -8.80 7.27 -23.40
CA LYS A 39 -7.99 6.91 -22.22
C LYS A 39 -8.82 6.40 -21.05
N ARG A 40 -9.96 7.06 -20.77
CA ARG A 40 -10.90 6.64 -19.72
C ARG A 40 -11.40 5.21 -19.93
N LYS A 41 -11.61 4.82 -21.17
CA LYS A 41 -12.11 3.48 -21.52
C LYS A 41 -11.03 2.42 -21.38
N LEU A 42 -9.78 2.75 -21.74
CA LEU A 42 -8.63 1.89 -21.46
C LEU A 42 -8.43 1.68 -19.95
N TRP A 43 -8.57 2.74 -19.15
CA TRP A 43 -8.51 2.62 -17.69
C TRP A 43 -9.62 1.71 -17.14
N ASN A 44 -10.87 1.87 -17.61
CA ASN A 44 -11.97 0.99 -17.22
C ASN A 44 -11.70 -0.48 -17.59
N LEU A 45 -11.13 -0.73 -18.78
CA LEU A 45 -10.76 -2.10 -19.21
C LEU A 45 -9.65 -2.68 -18.33
N LYS A 46 -8.64 -1.87 -17.98
CA LYS A 46 -7.60 -2.26 -17.04
C LYS A 46 -8.19 -2.68 -15.69
N GLN A 47 -9.07 -1.87 -15.13
CA GLN A 47 -9.71 -2.14 -13.84
C GLN A 47 -10.60 -3.39 -13.90
N LYS A 48 -11.42 -3.51 -14.95
CA LYS A 48 -12.26 -4.69 -15.16
C LYS A 48 -11.43 -5.98 -15.20
N HIS A 49 -10.34 -5.98 -15.96
CA HIS A 49 -9.44 -7.14 -16.04
C HIS A 49 -8.71 -7.41 -14.72
N ALA A 50 -8.26 -6.35 -14.02
CA ALA A 50 -7.64 -6.50 -12.70
C ALA A 50 -8.60 -7.17 -11.71
N ILE A 51 -9.88 -6.77 -11.69
CA ILE A 51 -10.91 -7.38 -10.83
C ILE A 51 -11.19 -8.83 -11.25
N MET A 52 -11.33 -9.10 -12.55
CA MET A 52 -11.55 -10.47 -13.06
C MET A 52 -10.42 -11.43 -12.64
N LYS A 53 -9.16 -10.97 -12.62
CA LYS A 53 -8.02 -11.77 -12.17
C LYS A 53 -8.04 -12.14 -10.68
N LEU A 54 -8.83 -11.43 -9.87
CA LEU A 54 -8.91 -11.74 -8.44
C LEU A 54 -9.73 -13.02 -8.17
N ASP A 55 -10.48 -13.51 -9.16
CA ASP A 55 -11.23 -14.76 -9.09
C ASP A 55 -12.17 -14.82 -7.88
N GLY A 56 -12.94 -13.74 -7.68
CA GLY A 56 -13.85 -13.58 -6.55
C GLY A 56 -13.18 -13.15 -5.24
N ARG A 57 -11.85 -13.08 -5.16
CA ARG A 57 -11.14 -12.50 -4.01
C ARG A 57 -11.20 -10.98 -4.03
N THR A 58 -11.10 -10.36 -2.85
CA THR A 58 -10.92 -8.91 -2.78
C THR A 58 -9.45 -8.55 -3.08
N PRO A 59 -9.16 -7.32 -3.56
CA PRO A 59 -7.78 -6.87 -3.72
C PRO A 59 -6.95 -7.01 -2.43
N MET A 60 -7.59 -6.79 -1.27
CA MET A 60 -6.96 -6.93 0.05
C MET A 60 -6.64 -8.38 0.39
N ASP A 61 -7.51 -9.34 0.03
CA ASP A 61 -7.21 -10.76 0.23
C ASP A 61 -6.00 -11.19 -0.61
N THR A 62 -5.96 -10.77 -1.87
CA THR A 62 -4.80 -11.04 -2.74
C THR A 62 -3.53 -10.42 -2.18
N LEU A 63 -3.60 -9.17 -1.73
CA LEU A 63 -2.47 -8.46 -1.11
C LEU A 63 -1.94 -9.21 0.12
N TYR A 64 -2.84 -9.61 1.04
CA TYR A 64 -2.49 -10.39 2.21
C TYR A 64 -1.80 -11.71 1.85
N THR A 65 -2.37 -12.47 0.91
CA THR A 65 -1.76 -13.73 0.44
C THR A 65 -0.37 -13.50 -0.14
N THR A 66 -0.19 -12.48 -0.99
CA THR A 66 1.11 -12.16 -1.58
C THR A 66 2.16 -11.82 -0.53
N PHE A 67 1.83 -11.00 0.48
CA PHE A 67 2.79 -10.65 1.54
C PHE A 67 3.16 -11.84 2.40
N LYS A 68 2.16 -12.65 2.76
CA LYS A 68 2.37 -13.86 3.55
C LYS A 68 3.27 -14.86 2.83
N GLU A 69 3.07 -15.06 1.53
CA GLU A 69 3.92 -15.93 0.70
C GLU A 69 5.33 -15.37 0.48
N SER A 70 5.49 -14.04 0.54
CA SER A 70 6.77 -13.35 0.36
C SER A 70 7.62 -13.29 1.64
N GLY A 71 7.20 -13.95 2.73
CA GLY A 71 7.96 -14.04 3.98
C GLY A 71 7.89 -12.80 4.87
N PHE A 72 6.86 -11.97 4.72
CA PHE A 72 6.56 -10.89 5.66
C PHE A 72 5.88 -11.48 6.90
N GLU A 73 6.18 -10.91 8.07
CA GLU A 73 5.33 -11.12 9.25
C GLU A 73 4.03 -10.36 9.05
N THR A 74 2.90 -11.01 9.30
CA THR A 74 1.58 -10.43 9.01
C THR A 74 0.59 -10.71 10.13
N ASP A 75 -0.26 -9.74 10.43
CA ASP A 75 -1.49 -9.95 11.21
C ASP A 75 -2.70 -9.40 10.46
N VAL A 76 -3.83 -10.10 10.56
CA VAL A 76 -5.04 -9.78 9.83
C VAL A 76 -6.27 -9.97 10.71
N GLN A 77 -7.09 -8.94 10.77
CA GLN A 77 -8.43 -9.01 11.36
C GLN A 77 -9.49 -8.87 10.30
N ARG A 78 -10.61 -9.57 10.53
CA ARG A 78 -11.75 -9.60 9.62
C ARG A 78 -13.04 -9.30 10.38
N ASP A 79 -14.00 -8.69 9.69
CA ASP A 79 -15.37 -8.55 10.20
C ASP A 79 -16.17 -9.86 10.01
N ILE A 80 -17.44 -9.83 10.46
CA ILE A 80 -18.36 -10.97 10.38
C ILE A 80 -18.59 -11.45 8.94
N ASP A 81 -18.47 -10.54 7.97
CA ASP A 81 -18.61 -10.80 6.53
C ASP A 81 -17.29 -11.27 5.90
N LYS A 82 -16.27 -11.53 6.73
CA LYS A 82 -14.90 -11.95 6.35
C LYS A 82 -14.10 -10.90 5.58
N ASN A 83 -14.54 -9.64 5.54
CA ASN A 83 -13.78 -8.57 4.94
C ASN A 83 -12.62 -8.18 5.85
N ILE A 84 -11.45 -7.92 5.27
CA ILE A 84 -10.29 -7.44 6.02
C ILE A 84 -10.60 -6.05 6.60
N THR A 85 -10.51 -5.94 7.94
CA THR A 85 -10.68 -4.69 8.68
C THR A 85 -9.35 -4.09 9.10
N HIS A 86 -8.39 -4.95 9.44
CA HIS A 86 -7.02 -4.57 9.79
C HIS A 86 -6.07 -5.54 9.09
N LEU A 87 -5.01 -5.02 8.49
CA LEU A 87 -3.94 -5.83 7.92
C LEU A 87 -2.62 -5.13 8.22
N VAL A 88 -1.76 -5.77 8.99
CA VAL A 88 -0.41 -5.29 9.28
C VAL A 88 0.60 -6.24 8.66
N PHE A 89 1.65 -5.72 8.03
CA PHE A 89 2.75 -6.53 7.50
C PHE A 89 4.11 -5.87 7.70
N VAL A 90 5.12 -6.69 7.98
CA VAL A 90 6.45 -6.25 8.41
C VAL A 90 7.51 -7.12 7.76
N HIS A 91 8.54 -6.47 7.25
CA HIS A 91 9.71 -7.19 6.73
C HIS A 91 10.78 -7.26 7.82
N LEU A 92 11.02 -8.44 8.38
CA LEU A 92 11.90 -8.65 9.55
C LEU A 92 13.31 -8.09 9.37
N LYS A 93 13.89 -8.16 8.16
CA LYS A 93 15.24 -7.61 7.91
C LYS A 93 15.35 -6.10 8.15
N ASN A 94 14.22 -5.39 8.13
CA ASN A 94 14.19 -3.96 8.38
C ASN A 94 14.00 -3.65 9.88
N MET A 95 13.70 -4.63 10.74
CA MET A 95 13.56 -4.43 12.19
C MET A 95 14.91 -4.35 12.93
N GLU A 96 15.97 -4.89 12.34
CA GLU A 96 17.32 -4.88 12.94
C GLU A 96 17.96 -3.48 12.95
N LEU A 97 17.45 -2.53 12.15
CA LEU A 97 18.13 -1.27 11.83
C LEU A 97 17.57 -0.02 12.55
N GLY A 98 16.58 -0.14 13.44
CA GLY A 98 15.91 1.05 14.02
C GLY A 98 15.06 0.80 15.25
N GLN A 99 15.64 0.24 16.32
CA GLN A 99 14.90 -0.09 17.54
C GLN A 99 14.58 1.12 18.45
N ASP A 100 15.39 2.19 18.42
CA ASP A 100 15.23 3.32 19.34
C ASP A 100 14.17 4.35 18.91
N ALA A 101 13.86 4.46 17.61
CA ALA A 101 12.91 5.43 17.07
C ALA A 101 12.11 4.86 15.89
N ILE A 102 10.78 5.00 15.96
CA ILE A 102 9.86 4.59 14.89
C ILE A 102 9.18 5.81 14.30
N SER A 103 9.23 5.94 12.97
CA SER A 103 8.46 6.92 12.22
C SER A 103 7.17 6.27 11.69
N LEU A 104 6.01 6.79 12.06
CA LEU A 104 4.70 6.38 11.53
C LEU A 104 4.11 7.55 10.73
N ALA A 105 4.30 7.54 9.42
CA ALA A 105 3.69 8.52 8.53
C ALA A 105 2.28 8.04 8.08
N PRO A 106 1.19 8.84 8.21
CA PRO A 106 -0.15 8.47 7.77
C PRO A 106 -0.37 8.63 6.26
N ARG A 107 0.61 9.16 5.50
CA ARG A 107 0.52 9.14 4.03
C ARG A 107 0.54 7.73 3.43
N CYS A 108 0.83 6.73 4.24
CA CYS A 108 0.71 5.33 3.90
C CYS A 108 -0.77 4.90 3.68
N TRP A 109 -1.77 5.70 4.09
CA TRP A 109 -3.13 5.18 4.36
C TRP A 109 -4.29 5.80 3.54
N LYS A 110 -4.07 6.75 2.62
CA LYS A 110 -5.16 7.30 1.77
C LYS A 110 -5.04 6.88 0.30
N TYR A 111 -5.83 5.85 -0.06
CA TYR A 111 -6.26 5.37 -1.38
C TYR A 111 -5.74 6.14 -2.63
N ASP A 112 -4.54 5.80 -3.08
CA ASP A 112 -4.23 5.48 -4.48
C ASP A 112 -2.88 4.77 -4.47
N SER A 113 -2.80 3.59 -5.10
CA SER A 113 -1.61 2.74 -5.22
C SER A 113 -0.27 3.47 -5.10
N LEU A 114 0.45 3.32 -3.98
CA LEU A 114 1.91 3.51 -3.91
C LEU A 114 2.45 3.05 -2.54
N PHE A 115 3.24 1.99 -2.61
CA PHE A 115 4.23 1.55 -1.64
C PHE A 115 5.31 2.63 -1.42
N HIS A 116 6.24 2.34 -0.49
CA HIS A 116 7.40 3.09 0.02
C HIS A 116 7.10 3.93 1.28
N GLY A 117 7.81 3.81 2.41
CA GLY A 117 9.03 3.09 2.72
C GLY A 117 10.01 3.97 3.50
N LEU A 118 9.71 4.22 4.78
CA LEU A 118 10.69 4.50 5.84
C LEU A 118 10.00 4.20 7.18
N GLY A 119 10.13 2.94 7.57
CA GLY A 119 9.40 2.32 8.68
C GLY A 119 9.05 0.92 8.22
N SER A 120 9.59 -0.08 8.90
CA SER A 120 9.56 -1.51 8.52
C SER A 120 8.16 -2.15 8.50
N PHE A 121 7.13 -1.34 8.69
CA PHE A 121 5.75 -1.70 9.00
C PHE A 121 4.79 -1.06 8.01
N PHE A 122 3.85 -1.86 7.52
CA PHE A 122 2.74 -1.41 6.72
C PHE A 122 1.45 -1.82 7.39
N VAL A 123 0.49 -0.91 7.43
CA VAL A 123 -0.76 -1.11 8.14
C VAL A 123 -1.88 -0.60 7.25
N TYR A 124 -2.92 -1.43 7.09
CA TYR A 124 -4.21 -1.05 6.56
C TYR A 124 -5.23 -1.13 7.69
N ILE A 125 -6.04 -0.08 7.80
CA ILE A 125 -7.15 0.02 8.74
C ILE A 125 -8.39 0.49 7.99
N LYS A 126 -9.50 -0.21 8.16
CA LYS A 126 -10.79 0.13 7.53
C LYS A 126 -11.39 1.42 8.09
N ASN A 127 -11.31 1.62 9.41
CA ASN A 127 -11.81 2.79 10.12
C ASN A 127 -10.70 3.42 10.97
N GLU A 128 -10.35 4.68 10.74
CA GLU A 128 -9.30 5.39 11.48
C GLU A 128 -9.80 5.86 12.86
N ASP A 129 -10.10 4.91 13.75
CA ASP A 129 -10.52 5.16 15.14
C ASP A 129 -9.48 4.65 16.16
N ASN A 130 -9.62 5.10 17.42
CA ASN A 130 -8.65 4.81 18.48
C ASN A 130 -8.46 3.29 18.70
N ASN A 131 -9.55 2.52 18.74
CA ASN A 131 -9.48 1.08 18.95
C ASN A 131 -8.76 0.39 17.78
N SER A 132 -9.03 0.81 16.56
CA SER A 132 -8.34 0.34 15.38
C SER A 132 -6.83 0.63 15.40
N TYR A 133 -6.42 1.83 15.83
CA TYR A 133 -5.01 2.15 16.02
C TYR A 133 -4.36 1.32 17.15
N ILE A 134 -5.05 1.11 18.27
CA ILE A 134 -4.58 0.25 19.37
C ILE A 134 -4.28 -1.16 18.86
N ILE A 135 -5.18 -1.74 18.06
CA ILE A 135 -5.00 -3.05 17.45
C ILE A 135 -3.70 -3.09 16.62
N ALA A 136 -3.51 -2.13 15.72
CA ALA A 136 -2.33 -2.10 14.85
C ALA A 136 -1.03 -1.89 15.63
N ILE A 137 -1.02 -0.99 16.61
CA ILE A 137 0.16 -0.68 17.42
C ILE A 137 0.52 -1.84 18.35
N ASN A 138 -0.47 -2.56 18.90
CA ASN A 138 -0.21 -3.76 19.70
C ASN A 138 0.49 -4.85 18.90
N PHE A 139 0.18 -5.00 17.61
CA PHE A 139 0.94 -5.92 16.77
C PHE A 139 2.41 -5.50 16.64
N ILE A 140 2.68 -4.21 16.43
CA ILE A 140 4.05 -3.67 16.41
C ILE A 140 4.76 -3.95 17.74
N ARG A 141 4.07 -3.76 18.86
CA ARG A 141 4.60 -4.04 20.20
C ARG A 141 5.00 -5.50 20.38
N ILE A 142 4.14 -6.44 19.97
CA ILE A 142 4.43 -7.88 20.02
C ILE A 142 5.66 -8.21 19.18
N LEU A 143 5.77 -7.64 17.98
CA LEU A 143 6.92 -7.86 17.09
C LEU A 143 8.23 -7.31 17.67
N LEU A 144 8.19 -6.20 18.41
CA LEU A 144 9.36 -5.63 19.09
C LEU A 144 9.72 -6.36 20.40
N GLN A 145 9.02 -7.46 20.70
CA GLN A 145 9.30 -8.40 21.80
C GLN A 145 9.37 -7.76 23.20
N ASP A 146 8.65 -6.66 23.45
CA ASP A 146 8.55 -5.91 24.73
C ASP A 146 9.88 -5.43 25.37
N ASN A 147 11.05 -5.94 24.96
CA ASN A 147 12.36 -5.70 25.58
C ASN A 147 13.06 -4.45 25.01
N HIS A 148 12.67 -4.04 23.80
CA HIS A 148 13.20 -2.84 23.17
C HIS A 148 12.05 -1.96 22.64
N PRO A 149 11.20 -1.42 23.54
CA PRO A 149 10.14 -0.53 23.12
C PRO A 149 10.74 0.77 22.55
N PRO A 150 10.17 1.32 21.47
CA PRO A 150 10.63 2.58 20.90
C PRO A 150 10.50 3.68 21.94
N LYS A 151 11.54 4.52 22.07
CA LYS A 151 11.52 5.66 22.98
C LYS A 151 10.83 6.87 22.36
N VAL A 152 10.80 6.93 21.03
CA VAL A 152 10.24 8.05 20.29
C VAL A 152 9.42 7.56 19.11
N PHE A 153 8.21 8.08 18.98
CA PHE A 153 7.39 7.98 17.79
C PHE A 153 7.34 9.32 17.07
N VAL A 154 7.68 9.34 15.79
CA VAL A 154 7.48 10.52 14.93
C VAL A 154 6.24 10.26 14.10
N ILE A 155 5.18 11.04 14.31
CA ILE A 155 3.89 10.85 13.65
C ILE A 155 3.40 12.17 13.05
N TYR A 156 2.48 12.12 12.10
CA TYR A 156 1.73 13.34 11.78
C TYR A 156 0.60 13.49 12.81
N ARG A 157 0.07 14.71 12.91
CA ARG A 157 -0.99 15.04 13.86
C ARG A 157 -2.28 14.27 13.53
N GLU A 158 -2.44 13.12 14.16
CA GLU A 158 -3.64 12.28 14.15
C GLU A 158 -4.01 11.90 15.59
N LEU A 159 -5.16 12.38 16.06
CA LEU A 159 -5.52 12.32 17.48
C LEU A 159 -5.76 10.88 17.95
N ALA A 160 -6.46 10.08 17.14
CA ALA A 160 -6.74 8.70 17.50
C ALA A 160 -5.44 7.86 17.59
N LEU A 161 -4.47 8.14 16.72
CA LEU A 161 -3.14 7.51 16.76
C LEU A 161 -2.33 7.98 17.98
N MET A 162 -2.38 9.27 18.31
CA MET A 162 -1.71 9.81 19.50
C MET A 162 -2.23 9.14 20.78
N GLU A 163 -3.55 9.03 20.94
CA GLU A 163 -4.18 8.37 22.08
C GLU A 163 -3.80 6.89 22.15
N ALA A 164 -3.86 6.17 21.03
CA ALA A 164 -3.47 4.77 20.97
C ALA A 164 -1.98 4.56 21.36
N LEU A 165 -1.08 5.42 20.90
CA LEU A 165 0.34 5.38 21.28
C LEU A 165 0.56 5.64 22.77
N GLN A 166 -0.18 6.59 23.36
CA GLN A 166 -0.10 6.84 24.80
C GLN A 166 -0.61 5.65 25.63
N ILE A 167 -1.58 4.90 25.13
CA ILE A 167 -2.09 3.68 25.77
C ILE A 167 -1.09 2.53 25.64
N THR A 168 -0.55 2.28 24.43
CA THR A 168 0.30 1.11 24.16
C THR A 168 1.77 1.32 24.55
N PHE A 169 2.28 2.55 24.42
CA PHE A 169 3.66 2.95 24.72
C PHE A 169 3.70 4.22 25.59
N PRO A 170 3.23 4.17 26.85
CA PRO A 170 3.09 5.35 27.71
C PRO A 170 4.41 6.08 28.01
N SER A 171 5.54 5.37 27.95
CA SER A 171 6.87 5.92 28.18
C SER A 171 7.51 6.55 26.95
N ALA A 172 6.90 6.39 25.77
CA ALA A 172 7.45 6.90 24.52
C ALA A 172 7.08 8.37 24.32
N SER A 173 8.03 9.15 23.83
CA SER A 173 7.78 10.54 23.41
C SER A 173 7.13 10.55 22.03
N ILE A 174 6.13 11.40 21.84
CA ILE A 174 5.47 11.59 20.54
C ILE A 174 5.94 12.91 19.96
N LEU A 175 6.62 12.86 18.81
CA LEU A 175 7.01 14.02 18.02
C LEU A 175 6.07 14.16 16.84
N LEU A 176 5.58 15.38 16.61
CA LEU A 176 4.73 15.68 15.47
C LEU A 176 5.59 16.10 14.27
N CYS A 177 5.40 15.44 13.13
CA CYS A 177 5.97 15.83 11.85
C CYS A 177 5.24 17.08 11.34
N ILE A 178 6.02 18.11 10.99
CA ILE A 178 5.51 19.47 10.74
C ILE A 178 5.16 19.67 9.26
N ASP A 179 5.79 18.98 8.29
CA ASP A 179 5.59 19.29 6.87
C ASP A 179 5.53 18.10 5.88
N ASN A 180 4.64 18.27 4.90
CA ASN A 180 4.29 17.33 3.83
C ASN A 180 5.18 17.45 2.57
N GLU A 181 5.99 18.50 2.45
CA GLU A 181 6.72 18.86 1.22
C GLU A 181 8.16 18.33 1.17
N GLU A 182 8.89 18.31 2.29
CA GLU A 182 10.25 17.76 2.34
C GLU A 182 10.27 16.24 2.09
N TRP A 183 9.21 15.54 2.53
CA TRP A 183 9.02 14.12 2.22
C TRP A 183 8.71 13.84 0.74
N LYS A 184 8.12 14.79 -0.02
CA LYS A 184 7.97 14.63 -1.47
C LYS A 184 9.34 14.61 -2.14
N ALA A 185 10.20 15.56 -1.80
CA ALA A 185 11.57 15.63 -2.31
C ALA A 185 12.39 14.38 -1.95
N PHE A 186 12.24 13.88 -0.71
CA PHE A 186 12.82 12.63 -0.28
C PHE A 186 12.28 11.44 -1.10
N SER A 187 10.95 11.33 -1.26
CA SER A 187 10.30 10.25 -2.02
C SER A 187 10.62 10.26 -3.52
N ASP A 188 10.80 11.44 -4.12
CA ASP A 188 11.10 11.60 -5.54
C ASP A 188 12.57 11.23 -5.84
N GLY A 189 13.47 11.40 -4.88
CA GLY A 189 14.84 10.86 -4.94
C GLY A 189 14.91 9.32 -4.91
N TRP A 190 14.00 8.66 -4.18
CA TRP A 190 13.94 7.19 -4.14
C TRP A 190 13.25 6.58 -5.37
N ARG A 191 12.29 7.30 -5.99
CA ARG A 191 11.69 6.87 -7.27
C ARG A 191 12.74 6.67 -8.35
N THR A 192 13.79 7.49 -8.38
CA THR A 192 14.86 7.38 -9.38
C THR A 192 15.74 6.13 -9.18
N VAL A 193 15.87 5.65 -7.93
CA VAL A 193 16.70 4.48 -7.57
C VAL A 193 15.92 3.15 -7.71
N ALA A 194 14.60 3.13 -7.46
CA ALA A 194 13.79 1.93 -7.63
C ALA A 194 13.62 1.52 -9.12
N TYR A 195 13.59 2.49 -10.03
CA TYR A 195 13.56 2.20 -11.48
C TYR A 195 14.92 1.78 -12.05
N SER A 196 16.04 1.97 -11.34
CA SER A 196 17.36 1.53 -11.81
C SER A 196 17.70 0.08 -11.44
N ASN A 197 17.07 -0.47 -10.40
CA ASN A 197 17.39 -1.80 -9.87
C ASN A 197 16.35 -2.87 -10.21
N THR A 198 15.46 -2.59 -11.16
CA THR A 198 14.60 -3.61 -11.79
C THR A 198 14.99 -3.72 -13.27
N ILE A 199 16.17 -4.29 -13.52
CA ILE A 199 16.62 -4.82 -14.81
C ILE A 199 16.97 -6.28 -14.58
#